data_AF-A0A975EF73-F1
#
_entry.id   AF-A0A975EF73-F1
#
_cell.length_a   1.000
_cell.length_b   1.000
_cell.length_c   1.000
_cell.angle_alpha   90.00
_cell.angle_beta   90.00
_cell.angle_gamma   90.00
#
_symmetry.space_group_name_H-M   'P 1'
#
loop_
_entity.id
_entity.type
_entity.pdbx_description
1 polymer ?
#
loop_
_entity_poly.entity_id
_entity_poly.type
_entity_poly.pdbx_seq_one_letter_code
_entity_poly.pdbx_strand_id
1 'polypeptide(L)'
;MRPFLAFLILATALRADPLAGARESFASEANADAWNLYTYSDGMFTAPPWVGPPVDENPYAYSLFKGGKGVWFFADEFTAQGAFVGNYAAQKISGVDLSLNIDPAEIDFIDLVVYADGPAGPGYYFSVIYAPEDLGELPDWYDLRFRFDENWFSIVSGVASPFLPDETFLASIEEVGVRVFPLAGVAEDSYVGMDDFILVPTVEAPTPAASVSGASFVLQFALNPGVEATIEKLDPDLIWRGIAGQSGLTGSKTFTTPLAAGAGIFRLAAREKLTLVTSP
;
A
#
# COMPACT_ATOMS: atom_id res chain seq x y z
N MET A 1 -44.34 -16.12 28.12
CA MET A 1 -42.94 -15.75 28.47
C MET A 1 -42.37 -15.00 27.29
N ARG A 2 -41.91 -13.76 27.49
CA ARG A 2 -41.36 -12.92 26.43
C ARG A 2 -39.89 -13.31 26.19
N PRO A 3 -39.43 -13.44 24.94
CA PRO A 3 -38.00 -13.61 24.69
C PRO A 3 -37.28 -12.30 25.06
N PHE A 4 -36.21 -12.49 25.83
CA PHE A 4 -35.29 -11.46 26.30
C PHE A 4 -34.46 -10.99 25.11
N LEU A 5 -34.59 -9.72 24.71
CA LEU A 5 -33.80 -9.13 23.65
C LEU A 5 -32.68 -8.32 24.31
N ALA A 6 -31.48 -8.90 24.38
CA ALA A 6 -30.30 -8.20 24.82
C ALA A 6 -29.62 -7.56 23.61
N PHE A 7 -29.60 -6.23 23.55
CA PHE A 7 -28.75 -5.47 22.63
C PHE A 7 -27.51 -5.03 23.40
N LEU A 8 -26.35 -5.59 23.04
CA LEU A 8 -25.06 -5.05 23.42
C LEU A 8 -24.55 -4.24 22.22
N ILE A 9 -24.57 -2.92 22.33
CA ILE A 9 -23.90 -2.03 21.39
C ILE A 9 -22.55 -1.68 22.02
N LEU A 10 -21.49 -2.33 21.56
CA LEU A 10 -20.14 -1.82 21.74
C LEU A 10 -19.86 -0.90 20.54
N ALA A 11 -19.86 0.40 20.80
CA ALA A 11 -19.27 1.38 19.91
C ALA A 11 -17.92 1.77 20.49
N THR A 12 -16.84 1.28 19.90
CA THR A 12 -15.55 1.95 19.97
C THR A 12 -15.48 2.89 18.77
N ALA A 13 -15.43 4.19 19.06
CA ALA A 13 -14.98 5.17 18.07
C ALA A 13 -13.45 5.20 18.14
N LEU A 14 -12.80 4.71 17.09
CA LEU A 14 -11.48 5.17 16.68
C LEU A 14 -11.61 5.55 15.21
N ARG A 15 -11.37 6.83 14.94
CA ARG A 15 -11.20 7.37 13.61
C ARG A 15 -9.89 6.83 13.05
N ALA A 16 -9.98 6.02 12.02
CA ALA A 16 -9.37 6.29 10.73
C ALA A 16 -10.41 5.82 9.72
N ASP A 17 -10.87 6.71 8.83
CA ASP A 17 -11.64 6.25 7.67
C ASP A 17 -10.86 5.10 7.00
N PRO A 18 -11.53 4.07 6.47
CA PRO A 18 -10.84 2.95 5.86
C PRO A 18 -10.01 3.50 4.70
N LEU A 19 -8.70 3.64 4.86
CA LEU A 19 -7.83 3.90 3.72
C LEU A 19 -7.75 2.59 2.95
N ALA A 20 -8.70 2.49 2.03
CA ALA A 20 -8.44 1.95 0.72
C ALA A 20 -7.02 2.37 0.30
N GLY A 21 -6.15 1.40 0.00
CA GLY A 21 -4.69 1.55 -0.20
C GLY A 21 -4.15 2.98 -0.27
N ALA A 22 -3.23 3.36 0.61
CA ALA A 22 -2.60 4.69 0.57
C ALA A 22 -1.50 4.74 -0.50
N ARG A 23 -1.30 5.89 -1.15
CA ARG A 23 -0.18 6.16 -2.06
C ARG A 23 0.46 7.50 -1.75
N GLU A 24 1.78 7.54 -1.65
CA GLU A 24 2.60 8.74 -1.64
C GLU A 24 3.45 8.74 -2.91
N SER A 25 3.36 9.81 -3.69
CA SER A 25 4.08 9.98 -4.97
C SER A 25 5.02 11.20 -4.95
N PHE A 26 5.38 11.67 -3.74
CA PHE A 26 6.32 12.76 -3.46
C PHE A 26 6.24 13.96 -4.42
N ALA A 27 5.02 14.34 -4.83
CA ALA A 27 4.82 15.30 -5.92
C ALA A 27 5.20 16.74 -5.53
N SER A 28 5.46 17.00 -4.26
CA SER A 28 5.85 18.29 -3.71
C SER A 28 6.82 18.15 -2.54
N GLU A 29 7.57 19.22 -2.24
CA GLU A 29 8.42 19.30 -1.04
C GLU A 29 7.61 19.03 0.24
N ALA A 30 6.35 19.49 0.31
CA ALA A 30 5.47 19.23 1.44
C ALA A 30 5.09 17.75 1.61
N ASN A 31 5.10 16.96 0.53
CA ASN A 31 4.96 15.50 0.62
C ASN A 31 6.21 14.87 1.22
N ALA A 32 7.41 15.28 0.77
CA ALA A 32 8.67 14.81 1.33
C ALA A 32 8.81 15.20 2.82
N ASP A 33 8.52 16.46 3.17
CA ASP A 33 8.54 16.96 4.55
C ASP A 33 7.56 16.25 5.49
N ALA A 34 6.53 15.60 4.94
CA ALA A 34 5.59 14.81 5.72
C ALA A 34 6.16 13.45 6.12
N TRP A 35 7.29 13.01 5.57
CA TRP A 35 7.93 11.73 5.87
C TRP A 35 9.16 11.89 6.77
N ASN A 36 9.57 10.81 7.42
CA ASN A 36 10.84 10.76 8.15
C ASN A 36 11.93 10.07 7.34
N LEU A 37 13.16 10.56 7.49
CA LEU A 37 14.40 9.96 7.04
C LEU A 37 15.32 9.80 8.24
N TYR A 38 15.71 8.57 8.54
CA TYR A 38 16.82 8.27 9.44
C TYR A 38 18.08 7.96 8.66
N THR A 39 19.20 8.61 8.99
CA THR A 39 20.50 8.31 8.38
C THR A 39 21.45 7.67 9.39
N TYR A 40 21.95 6.47 9.07
CA TYR A 40 22.80 5.70 9.99
C TYR A 40 24.21 6.30 10.13
N SER A 41 24.59 7.24 9.26
CA SER A 41 25.88 7.93 9.29
C SER A 41 26.06 8.86 10.48
N ASP A 42 25.00 9.58 10.85
CA ASP A 42 25.01 10.56 11.95
C ASP A 42 23.97 10.24 13.03
N GLY A 43 23.08 9.28 12.79
CA GLY A 43 22.05 8.86 13.72
C GLY A 43 20.91 9.87 13.88
N MET A 44 20.69 10.73 12.88
CA MET A 44 19.68 11.79 12.91
C MET A 44 18.40 11.40 12.18
N PHE A 45 17.28 11.93 12.68
CA PHE A 45 15.99 11.97 12.00
C PHE A 45 15.77 13.35 11.38
N THR A 46 15.45 13.38 10.10
CA THR A 46 15.18 14.60 9.32
C THR A 46 14.02 14.36 8.35
N ALA A 47 13.46 15.42 7.78
CA ALA A 47 12.69 15.27 6.54
C ALA A 47 13.63 14.83 5.40
N PRO A 48 13.18 13.91 4.51
CA PRO A 48 13.88 13.63 3.27
C PRO A 48 14.06 14.90 2.42
N PRO A 49 15.28 15.16 1.91
CA PRO A 49 15.46 16.06 0.79
C PRO A 49 14.53 15.72 -0.40
N TRP A 50 14.11 16.75 -1.13
CA TRP A 50 13.20 16.62 -2.27
C TRP A 50 13.83 17.14 -3.57
N VAL A 51 13.66 16.39 -4.65
CA VAL A 51 13.96 16.84 -6.01
C VAL A 51 12.64 17.07 -6.72
N GLY A 52 12.48 18.21 -7.38
CA GLY A 52 11.31 18.50 -8.20
C GLY A 52 11.54 19.64 -9.19
N PRO A 53 10.47 20.12 -9.84
CA PRO A 53 10.60 21.09 -10.92
C PRO A 53 11.27 22.40 -10.46
N PRO A 54 12.20 22.97 -11.25
CA PRO A 54 12.55 22.60 -12.62
C PRO A 54 13.71 21.59 -12.75
N VAL A 55 14.17 20.99 -11.64
CA VAL A 55 15.33 20.06 -11.66
C VAL A 55 14.96 18.73 -12.30
N ASP A 56 13.80 18.19 -11.94
CA ASP A 56 13.23 16.96 -12.52
C ASP A 56 11.73 17.16 -12.79
N GLU A 57 11.22 16.56 -13.87
CA GLU A 57 9.80 16.52 -14.21
C GLU A 57 9.05 15.43 -13.45
N ASN A 58 9.77 14.41 -12.92
CA ASN A 58 9.25 13.41 -11.99
C ASN A 58 9.84 13.67 -10.59
N PRO A 59 9.14 14.40 -9.70
CA PRO A 59 9.66 14.71 -8.38
C PRO A 59 9.75 13.48 -7.47
N TYR A 60 10.72 13.47 -6.55
CA TYR A 60 10.91 12.35 -5.61
C TYR A 60 11.61 12.80 -4.32
N ALA A 61 11.44 12.02 -3.25
CA ALA A 61 12.24 12.14 -2.04
C ALA A 61 13.55 11.38 -2.21
N TYR A 62 14.65 11.84 -1.62
CA TYR A 62 15.93 11.14 -1.75
C TYR A 62 16.80 11.25 -0.51
N SER A 63 17.87 10.47 -0.49
CA SER A 63 18.96 10.61 0.48
C SER A 63 20.30 10.22 -0.16
N LEU A 64 21.38 10.77 0.38
CA LEU A 64 22.75 10.40 0.00
C LEU A 64 23.31 9.39 1.00
N PHE A 65 24.08 8.41 0.52
CA PHE A 65 24.85 7.54 1.38
C PHE A 65 26.09 8.26 1.90
N LYS A 66 26.31 8.24 3.21
CA LYS A 66 27.50 8.85 3.83
C LYS A 66 28.28 7.80 4.61
N GLY A 67 29.59 7.71 4.34
CA GLY A 67 30.47 6.76 5.01
C GLY A 67 30.06 5.28 4.85
N GLY A 68 29.42 4.93 3.73
CA GLY A 68 28.90 3.57 3.48
C GLY A 68 27.86 3.12 4.50
N LYS A 69 27.02 4.03 4.99
CA LYS A 69 25.94 3.76 5.94
C LYS A 69 24.59 3.86 5.25
N GLY A 70 23.67 3.01 5.69
CA GLY A 70 22.31 2.96 5.16
C GLY A 70 21.46 4.17 5.53
N VAL A 71 20.26 4.16 4.99
CA VAL A 71 19.21 5.13 5.26
C VAL A 71 17.88 4.40 5.45
N TRP A 72 16.92 5.08 6.07
CA TRP A 72 15.60 4.52 6.33
C TRP A 72 14.55 5.60 6.17
N PHE A 73 13.72 5.47 5.14
CA PHE A 73 12.55 6.30 4.92
C PHE A 73 11.35 5.64 5.58
N PHE A 74 10.59 6.36 6.39
CA PHE A 74 9.44 5.78 7.08
C PHE A 74 8.32 6.77 7.35
N ALA A 75 7.14 6.19 7.56
CA ALA A 75 5.94 6.87 8.03
C ALA A 75 5.40 6.16 9.29
N ASP A 76 4.87 6.96 10.20
CA ASP A 76 4.30 6.60 11.49
C ASP A 76 2.95 7.31 11.70
N GLU A 77 2.39 7.31 12.91
CA GLU A 77 1.11 7.98 13.20
C GLU A 77 1.17 9.52 13.09
N PHE A 78 2.37 10.11 13.15
CA PHE A 78 2.58 11.57 13.14
C PHE A 78 3.00 12.10 11.77
N THR A 79 3.51 11.22 10.90
CA THR A 79 4.00 11.52 9.56
C THR A 79 3.04 11.01 8.49
N ALA A 80 3.08 11.61 7.30
CA ALA A 80 2.19 11.31 6.19
C ALA A 80 0.70 11.27 6.60
N GLN A 81 0.33 12.08 7.60
CA GLN A 81 -1.01 12.14 8.21
C GLN A 81 -1.50 10.80 8.79
N GLY A 82 -0.58 9.89 9.17
CA GLY A 82 -0.89 8.55 9.65
C GLY A 82 -1.46 7.62 8.56
N ALA A 83 -1.34 7.99 7.28
CA ALA A 83 -2.00 7.28 6.19
C ALA A 83 -1.45 5.87 5.94
N PHE A 84 -0.22 5.61 6.38
CA PHE A 84 0.50 4.36 6.10
C PHE A 84 0.54 3.40 7.30
N VAL A 85 -0.14 3.69 8.41
CA VAL A 85 -0.09 2.84 9.61
C VAL A 85 -1.49 2.51 10.12
N GLY A 86 -1.59 1.51 10.99
CA GLY A 86 -2.84 1.06 11.59
C GLY A 86 -3.19 -0.39 11.29
N ASN A 87 -4.49 -0.68 11.22
CA ASN A 87 -4.99 -2.06 11.14
C ASN A 87 -5.07 -2.55 9.69
N TYR A 88 -3.95 -3.06 9.17
CA TYR A 88 -3.84 -3.63 7.84
C TYR A 88 -4.76 -4.85 7.65
N ALA A 89 -4.96 -5.66 8.69
CA ALA A 89 -5.87 -6.82 8.62
C ALA A 89 -7.33 -6.42 8.34
N ALA A 90 -7.80 -5.36 8.99
CA ALA A 90 -9.15 -4.80 8.80
C ALA A 90 -9.27 -4.06 7.46
N GLN A 91 -8.20 -3.39 7.03
CA GLN A 91 -8.13 -2.68 5.75
C GLN A 91 -7.86 -3.61 4.56
N LYS A 92 -7.57 -4.89 4.82
CA LYS A 92 -7.20 -5.90 3.81
C LYS A 92 -5.97 -5.46 3.01
N ILE A 93 -4.92 -4.99 3.66
CA ILE A 93 -3.64 -4.71 3.00
C ILE A 93 -2.87 -6.02 2.82
N SER A 94 -2.45 -6.32 1.59
CA SER A 94 -1.72 -7.52 1.19
C SER A 94 -0.21 -7.30 1.11
N GLY A 95 0.23 -6.05 1.02
CA GLY A 95 1.65 -5.71 0.96
C GLY A 95 1.89 -4.21 0.77
N VAL A 96 3.15 -3.91 0.49
CA VAL A 96 3.63 -2.58 0.12
C VAL A 96 4.37 -2.67 -1.20
N ASP A 97 4.04 -1.77 -2.12
CA ASP A 97 4.79 -1.56 -3.35
C ASP A 97 5.47 -0.20 -3.25
N LEU A 98 6.69 -0.07 -3.79
CA LEU A 98 7.41 1.20 -3.83
C LEU A 98 8.38 1.24 -5.00
N SER A 99 8.74 2.44 -5.45
CA SER A 99 9.70 2.65 -6.53
C SER A 99 10.98 3.28 -5.98
N LEU A 100 12.13 2.70 -6.28
CA LEU A 100 13.44 3.27 -5.93
C LEU A 100 14.27 3.61 -7.16
N ASN A 101 14.93 4.76 -7.13
CA ASN A 101 15.98 5.13 -8.08
C ASN A 101 17.33 4.91 -7.40
N ILE A 102 18.09 3.93 -7.89
CA ILE A 102 19.35 3.52 -7.27
C ILE A 102 20.23 2.72 -8.23
N ASP A 103 21.54 2.77 -8.05
CA ASP A 103 22.45 1.85 -8.74
C ASP A 103 22.54 0.52 -7.96
N PRO A 104 22.08 -0.62 -8.53
CA PRO A 104 22.19 -1.92 -7.86
C PRO A 104 23.62 -2.31 -7.52
N ALA A 105 24.61 -1.84 -8.28
CA ALA A 105 26.02 -2.13 -8.03
C ALA A 105 26.55 -1.46 -6.76
N GLU A 106 25.78 -0.51 -6.19
CA GLU A 106 26.13 0.21 -4.97
C GLU A 106 25.38 -0.29 -3.73
N ILE A 107 24.54 -1.32 -3.86
CA ILE A 107 23.68 -1.80 -2.78
C ILE A 107 24.15 -3.11 -2.17
N ASP A 108 24.03 -3.23 -0.85
CA ASP A 108 24.17 -4.49 -0.12
C ASP A 108 22.80 -5.18 -0.05
N PHE A 109 21.81 -4.48 0.50
CA PHE A 109 20.42 -4.95 0.50
C PHE A 109 19.41 -3.82 0.74
N ILE A 110 18.16 -4.13 0.40
CA ILE A 110 16.97 -3.32 0.68
C ILE A 110 15.97 -4.19 1.42
N ASP A 111 15.30 -3.67 2.45
CA ASP A 111 14.16 -4.33 3.05
C ASP A 111 13.07 -3.36 3.50
N LEU A 112 11.87 -3.91 3.68
CA LEU A 112 10.77 -3.22 4.32
C LEU A 112 10.78 -3.56 5.81
N VAL A 113 10.55 -2.53 6.62
CA VAL A 113 10.52 -2.61 8.07
C VAL A 113 9.20 -2.12 8.58
N VAL A 114 8.65 -2.82 9.57
CA VAL A 114 7.51 -2.35 10.34
C VAL A 114 7.79 -2.39 11.83
N TYR A 115 7.26 -1.42 12.57
CA TYR A 115 7.09 -1.54 14.01
C TYR A 115 5.68 -2.05 14.30
N ALA A 116 5.57 -3.16 15.04
CA ALA A 116 4.29 -3.80 15.33
C ALA A 116 4.35 -4.66 16.60
N ASP A 117 3.20 -5.13 17.08
CA ASP A 117 3.13 -6.21 18.09
C ASP A 117 3.09 -7.57 17.38
N GLY A 118 4.22 -8.28 17.43
CA GLY A 118 4.39 -9.53 16.71
C GLY A 118 4.82 -10.71 17.60
N PRO A 119 5.30 -11.81 17.00
CA PRO A 119 5.61 -13.04 17.75
C PRO A 119 6.72 -12.89 18.80
N ALA A 120 7.58 -11.88 18.69
CA ALA A 120 8.61 -11.57 19.67
C ALA A 120 8.21 -10.44 20.66
N GLY A 121 6.95 -9.99 20.59
CA GLY A 121 6.44 -8.81 21.29
C GLY A 121 6.53 -7.53 20.44
N PRO A 122 6.29 -6.35 21.04
CA PRO A 122 6.38 -5.09 20.32
C PRO A 122 7.83 -4.80 19.88
N GLY A 123 8.03 -4.49 18.60
CA GLY A 123 9.34 -4.19 18.06
C GLY A 123 9.39 -4.10 16.54
N TYR A 124 10.62 -4.05 16.01
CA TYR A 124 10.88 -4.02 14.58
C TYR A 124 10.90 -5.41 13.95
N TYR A 125 10.20 -5.52 12.83
CA TYR A 125 10.10 -6.72 12.01
C TYR A 125 10.47 -6.38 10.57
N PHE A 126 11.08 -7.34 9.89
CA PHE A 126 11.76 -7.12 8.62
C PHE A 126 11.19 -8.06 7.57
N SER A 127 10.99 -7.57 6.35
CA SER A 127 10.63 -8.41 5.21
C SER A 127 11.79 -9.32 4.80
N VAL A 128 11.56 -10.17 3.79
CA VAL A 128 12.66 -10.65 2.95
C VAL A 128 13.43 -9.46 2.36
N ILE A 129 14.73 -9.66 2.15
CA ILE A 129 15.59 -8.64 1.56
C ILE A 129 15.54 -8.73 0.03
N TYR A 130 15.71 -7.59 -0.64
CA TYR A 130 16.17 -7.51 -2.02
C TYR A 130 17.68 -7.29 -2.03
N ALA A 131 18.41 -8.18 -2.67
CA ALA A 131 19.84 -8.06 -2.93
C ALA A 131 20.07 -7.51 -4.36
N PRO A 132 21.29 -7.06 -4.71
CA PRO A 132 21.62 -6.55 -6.04
C PRO A 132 21.21 -7.49 -7.18
N GLU A 133 21.38 -8.80 -6.99
CA GLU A 133 20.99 -9.82 -7.96
C GLU A 133 19.48 -9.87 -8.25
N ASP A 134 18.65 -9.41 -7.32
CA ASP A 134 17.19 -9.36 -7.48
C ASP A 134 16.73 -8.15 -8.29
N LEU A 135 17.55 -7.09 -8.35
CA LEU A 135 17.23 -5.84 -9.04
C LEU A 135 17.47 -5.95 -10.56
N GLY A 136 18.28 -6.90 -11.04
CA GLY A 136 18.56 -7.06 -12.47
C GLY A 136 19.42 -5.94 -13.05
N GLU A 137 19.42 -5.77 -14.38
CA GLU A 137 20.16 -4.69 -15.06
C GLU A 137 19.26 -3.46 -15.29
N LEU A 138 19.78 -2.28 -14.93
CA LEU A 138 19.28 -0.90 -15.13
C LEU A 138 17.96 -0.70 -15.90
N PRO A 139 16.83 -0.53 -15.19
CA PRO A 139 16.00 0.65 -15.31
C PRO A 139 16.53 1.79 -14.41
N ASP A 140 16.15 3.03 -14.75
CA ASP A 140 16.36 4.19 -13.88
C ASP A 140 15.57 4.05 -12.54
N TRP A 141 14.50 3.25 -12.52
CA TRP A 141 13.62 3.03 -11.37
C TRP A 141 13.25 1.55 -11.22
N TYR A 142 13.31 1.04 -9.99
CA TYR A 142 12.97 -0.34 -9.62
C TYR A 142 11.69 -0.37 -8.79
N ASP A 143 10.72 -1.15 -9.25
CA ASP A 143 9.47 -1.39 -8.52
C ASP A 143 9.63 -2.61 -7.60
N LEU A 144 9.66 -2.36 -6.29
CA LEU A 144 9.82 -3.38 -5.25
C LEU A 144 8.47 -3.74 -4.64
N ARG A 145 8.32 -5.00 -4.25
CA ARG A 145 7.05 -5.57 -3.79
C ARG A 145 7.27 -6.41 -2.55
N PHE A 146 6.76 -5.93 -1.43
CA PHE A 146 6.87 -6.60 -0.14
C PHE A 146 5.51 -7.14 0.25
N ARG A 147 5.37 -8.47 0.33
CA ARG A 147 4.06 -9.10 0.59
C ARG A 147 3.95 -9.62 2.02
N PHE A 148 2.74 -9.57 2.57
CA PHE A 148 2.43 -10.07 3.90
C PHE A 148 2.06 -11.56 3.92
N ASP A 149 2.00 -12.23 2.76
CA ASP A 149 1.85 -13.68 2.63
C ASP A 149 3.20 -14.41 2.44
N GLU A 150 4.31 -13.68 2.55
CA GLU A 150 5.68 -14.19 2.53
C GLU A 150 6.29 -14.23 3.94
N ASN A 151 7.49 -14.81 4.07
CA ASN A 151 8.19 -14.83 5.35
C ASN A 151 8.65 -13.43 5.76
N TRP A 152 8.43 -13.11 7.03
CA TRP A 152 8.98 -11.96 7.73
C TRP A 152 9.89 -12.42 8.87
N PHE A 153 10.72 -11.52 9.39
CA PHE A 153 11.75 -11.85 10.36
C PHE A 153 11.68 -10.94 11.58
N SER A 154 11.82 -11.53 12.76
CA SER A 154 12.17 -10.81 13.98
C SER A 154 13.64 -11.05 14.33
N ILE A 155 14.29 -10.09 14.98
CA ILE A 155 15.66 -10.26 15.46
C ILE A 155 15.62 -10.41 16.99
N VAL A 156 15.80 -11.62 17.48
CA VAL A 156 15.84 -11.92 18.92
C VAL A 156 17.24 -12.34 19.29
N SER A 157 17.88 -11.56 20.18
CA SER A 157 19.26 -11.81 20.61
C SER A 157 20.26 -11.92 19.45
N GLY A 158 20.06 -11.13 18.39
CA GLY A 158 20.93 -11.10 17.20
C GLY A 158 20.70 -12.25 16.21
N VAL A 159 19.67 -13.07 16.42
CA VAL A 159 19.29 -14.15 15.51
C VAL A 159 17.99 -13.79 14.80
N ALA A 160 18.00 -13.88 13.46
CA ALA A 160 16.80 -13.74 12.65
C ALA A 160 15.92 -14.99 12.80
N SER A 161 14.66 -14.79 13.19
CA SER A 161 13.65 -15.85 13.31
C SER A 161 12.52 -15.59 12.31
N PRO A 162 12.28 -16.49 11.34
CA PRO A 162 11.21 -16.31 10.37
C PRO A 162 9.83 -16.57 10.98
N PHE A 163 8.82 -15.89 10.47
CA PHE A 163 7.40 -16.12 10.74
C PHE A 163 6.55 -15.66 9.54
N LEU A 164 5.29 -16.08 9.48
CA LEU A 164 4.31 -15.52 8.55
C LEU A 164 3.46 -14.48 9.30
N PRO A 165 3.30 -13.25 8.77
CA PRO A 165 2.38 -12.26 9.31
C PRO A 165 0.98 -12.83 9.52
N ASP A 166 0.43 -12.63 10.72
CA ASP A 166 -0.95 -13.00 11.05
C ASP A 166 -1.83 -11.76 11.25
N GLU A 167 -3.13 -11.96 11.49
CA GLU A 167 -4.07 -10.86 11.70
C GLU A 167 -3.72 -10.00 12.92
N THR A 168 -3.05 -10.54 13.94
CA THR A 168 -2.69 -9.78 15.15
C THR A 168 -1.53 -8.84 14.85
N PHE A 169 -0.50 -9.36 14.19
CA PHE A 169 0.62 -8.57 13.71
C PHE A 169 0.15 -7.46 12.75
N LEU A 170 -0.65 -7.82 11.74
CA LEU A 170 -1.17 -6.86 10.76
C LEU A 170 -2.17 -5.86 11.36
N ALA A 171 -2.76 -6.14 12.52
CA ALA A 171 -3.66 -5.20 13.19
C ALA A 171 -2.93 -4.10 13.98
N SER A 172 -1.60 -4.20 14.14
CA SER A 172 -0.81 -3.40 15.08
C SER A 172 0.35 -2.64 14.43
N ILE A 173 0.29 -2.36 13.13
CA ILE A 173 1.35 -1.61 12.44
C ILE A 173 1.35 -0.16 12.93
N GLU A 174 2.43 0.28 13.56
CA GLU A 174 2.60 1.65 14.08
C GLU A 174 3.62 2.47 13.29
N GLU A 175 4.48 1.79 12.52
CA GLU A 175 5.47 2.39 11.64
C GLU A 175 5.72 1.47 10.45
N VAL A 176 5.93 2.04 9.27
CA VAL A 176 6.34 1.29 8.08
C VAL A 176 7.33 2.11 7.27
N GLY A 177 8.36 1.46 6.73
CA GLY A 177 9.36 2.15 5.94
C GLY A 177 10.31 1.20 5.22
N VAL A 178 11.11 1.76 4.32
CA VAL A 178 12.12 1.02 3.56
C VAL A 178 13.51 1.40 4.06
N ARG A 179 14.33 0.39 4.34
CA ARG A 179 15.76 0.59 4.60
C ARG A 179 16.55 0.21 3.38
N VAL A 180 17.59 1.00 3.14
CA VAL A 180 18.49 0.81 2.01
C VAL A 180 19.90 0.88 2.53
N PHE A 181 20.64 -0.21 2.40
CA PHE A 181 22.03 -0.31 2.85
C PHE A 181 22.96 -0.39 1.64
N PRO A 182 23.90 0.56 1.50
CA PRO A 182 24.88 0.52 0.43
C PRO A 182 25.98 -0.50 0.74
N LEU A 183 26.69 -0.93 -0.29
CA LEU A 183 27.96 -1.65 -0.12
C LEU A 183 28.97 -0.79 0.64
N ALA A 184 29.87 -1.46 1.35
CA ALA A 184 30.96 -0.79 2.03
C ALA A 184 31.88 -0.07 1.02
N GLY A 185 32.10 1.22 1.22
CA GLY A 185 33.03 2.02 0.40
C GLY A 185 32.42 2.67 -0.85
N VAL A 186 31.09 2.64 -0.98
CA VAL A 186 30.33 3.44 -1.95
C VAL A 186 30.63 4.94 -1.77
N ALA A 187 30.58 5.69 -2.87
CA ALA A 187 30.91 7.11 -2.90
C ALA A 187 29.92 7.94 -2.05
N GLU A 188 30.39 9.07 -1.51
CA GLU A 188 29.56 9.92 -0.63
C GLU A 188 28.44 10.67 -1.35
N ASP A 189 28.45 10.67 -2.69
CA ASP A 189 27.44 11.28 -3.57
C ASP A 189 26.50 10.26 -4.21
N SER A 190 26.72 8.96 -3.98
CA SER A 190 25.74 7.92 -4.30
C SER A 190 24.45 8.15 -3.52
N TYR A 191 23.32 7.92 -4.17
CA TYR A 191 22.02 8.28 -3.64
C TYR A 191 20.99 7.17 -3.82
N VAL A 192 19.92 7.30 -3.06
CA VAL A 192 18.67 6.58 -3.28
C VAL A 192 17.53 7.57 -3.39
N GLY A 193 16.80 7.51 -4.49
CA GLY A 193 15.51 8.17 -4.67
C GLY A 193 14.38 7.21 -4.31
N MET A 194 13.31 7.73 -3.72
CA MET A 194 12.09 7.01 -3.38
C MET A 194 10.88 7.74 -3.95
N ASP A 195 10.02 6.98 -4.61
CA ASP A 195 8.74 7.43 -5.12
C ASP A 195 7.69 6.32 -4.99
N ASP A 196 6.41 6.67 -5.18
CA ASP A 196 5.29 5.74 -5.29
C ASP A 196 5.19 4.68 -4.18
N PHE A 197 5.33 5.11 -2.93
CA PHE A 197 5.10 4.24 -1.77
C PHE A 197 3.60 3.96 -1.62
N ILE A 198 3.19 2.69 -1.77
CA ILE A 198 1.79 2.27 -1.90
C ILE A 198 1.47 1.14 -0.91
N LEU A 199 0.44 1.31 -0.09
CA LEU A 199 -0.21 0.18 0.60
C LEU A 199 -1.14 -0.51 -0.37
N VAL A 200 -0.86 -1.77 -0.69
CA VAL A 200 -1.62 -2.55 -1.66
C VAL A 200 -2.78 -3.26 -0.99
N PRO A 201 -4.05 -2.96 -1.33
CA PRO A 201 -5.18 -3.70 -0.80
C PRO A 201 -5.38 -5.03 -1.55
N THR A 202 -5.87 -6.06 -0.85
CA THR A 202 -6.32 -7.31 -1.45
C THR A 202 -7.52 -7.06 -2.35
N VAL A 203 -7.33 -7.26 -3.66
CA VAL A 203 -8.44 -7.24 -4.63
C VAL A 203 -9.11 -8.61 -4.67
N GLU A 204 -10.14 -8.78 -3.84
CA GLU A 204 -11.03 -9.93 -4.00
C GLU A 204 -12.08 -9.62 -5.05
N ALA A 205 -12.27 -10.55 -6.00
CA ALA A 205 -13.34 -10.44 -6.96
C ALA A 205 -14.69 -10.43 -6.21
N PRO A 206 -15.50 -9.37 -6.33
CA PRO A 206 -16.82 -9.34 -5.73
C PRO A 206 -17.63 -10.53 -6.26
N THR A 207 -18.46 -11.13 -5.39
CA THR A 207 -19.43 -12.15 -5.80
C THR A 207 -20.77 -11.48 -6.08
N PRO A 208 -21.10 -11.14 -7.34
CA PRO A 208 -22.37 -10.50 -7.64
C PRO A 208 -23.55 -11.47 -7.52
N ALA A 209 -24.64 -11.00 -6.94
CA ALA A 209 -25.95 -11.63 -7.02
C ALA A 209 -26.74 -11.02 -8.17
N ALA A 210 -27.00 -11.82 -9.21
CA ALA A 210 -27.83 -11.43 -10.34
C ALA A 210 -29.26 -11.94 -10.15
N SER A 211 -30.25 -11.10 -10.41
CA SER A 211 -31.66 -11.46 -10.35
C SER A 211 -32.50 -10.71 -11.39
N VAL A 212 -33.76 -11.11 -11.53
CA VAL A 212 -34.75 -10.41 -12.34
C VAL A 212 -35.86 -9.91 -11.41
N SER A 213 -36.21 -8.63 -11.55
CA SER A 213 -37.31 -8.01 -10.82
C SER A 213 -38.22 -7.28 -11.81
N GLY A 214 -39.40 -7.86 -12.06
CA GLY A 214 -40.31 -7.38 -13.10
C GLY A 214 -39.68 -7.42 -14.49
N ALA A 215 -39.58 -6.26 -15.14
CA ALA A 215 -38.97 -6.11 -16.46
C ALA A 215 -37.49 -5.70 -16.42
N SER A 216 -36.83 -5.81 -15.26
CA SER A 216 -35.45 -5.35 -15.05
C SER A 216 -34.51 -6.49 -14.65
N PHE A 217 -33.30 -6.44 -15.19
CA PHE A 217 -32.13 -7.13 -14.65
C PHE A 217 -31.58 -6.34 -13.47
N VAL A 218 -31.24 -7.04 -12.39
CA VAL A 218 -30.69 -6.46 -11.17
C VAL A 218 -29.38 -7.18 -10.83
N LEU A 219 -28.32 -6.41 -10.61
CA LEU A 219 -27.01 -6.89 -10.15
C LEU A 219 -26.71 -6.26 -8.79
N GLN A 220 -26.54 -7.09 -7.77
CA GLN A 220 -26.17 -6.65 -6.42
C GLN A 220 -24.78 -7.16 -6.09
N PHE A 221 -23.94 -6.31 -5.49
CA PHE A 221 -22.60 -6.69 -5.07
C PHE A 221 -22.13 -5.80 -3.92
N ALA A 222 -21.14 -6.30 -3.19
CA ALA A 222 -20.40 -5.54 -2.19
C ALA A 222 -18.91 -5.59 -2.54
N LEU A 223 -18.24 -4.47 -2.38
CA LEU A 223 -16.80 -4.34 -2.56
C LEU A 223 -16.15 -4.18 -1.20
N ASN A 224 -15.01 -4.83 -1.01
CA ASN A 224 -14.17 -4.65 0.16
C ASN A 224 -13.68 -3.19 0.23
N PRO A 225 -13.35 -2.68 1.43
CA PRO A 225 -12.52 -1.47 1.54
C PRO A 225 -11.27 -1.61 0.67
N GLY A 226 -10.81 -0.54 0.03
CA GLY A 226 -9.66 -0.65 -0.90
C GLY A 226 -9.98 -1.07 -2.32
N VAL A 227 -11.22 -1.42 -2.62
CA VAL A 227 -11.61 -1.87 -3.96
C VAL A 227 -12.64 -0.92 -4.56
N GLU A 228 -12.41 -0.52 -5.80
CA GLU A 228 -13.42 0.10 -6.64
C GLU A 228 -13.74 -0.80 -7.84
N ALA A 229 -14.91 -0.59 -8.44
CA ALA A 229 -15.31 -1.37 -9.61
C ALA A 229 -15.99 -0.53 -10.69
N THR A 230 -15.92 -1.06 -11.92
CA THR A 230 -16.70 -0.60 -13.06
C THR A 230 -17.62 -1.71 -13.55
N ILE A 231 -18.88 -1.39 -13.82
CA ILE A 231 -19.80 -2.31 -14.50
C ILE A 231 -19.61 -2.15 -16.00
N GLU A 232 -19.32 -3.25 -16.66
CA GLU A 232 -19.09 -3.29 -18.10
C GLU A 232 -20.08 -4.22 -18.78
N LYS A 233 -20.46 -3.86 -20.01
CA LYS A 233 -21.29 -4.69 -20.89
C LYS A 233 -20.43 -5.15 -22.07
N LEU A 234 -20.60 -6.41 -22.47
CA LEU A 234 -20.01 -6.93 -23.70
C LEU A 234 -20.82 -6.43 -24.90
N ASP A 235 -20.16 -5.66 -25.77
CA ASP A 235 -20.74 -5.20 -27.02
C ASP A 235 -20.70 -6.31 -28.11
N PRO A 236 -21.48 -6.18 -29.20
CA PRO A 236 -21.50 -7.17 -30.29
C PRO A 236 -20.15 -7.38 -31.00
N ASP A 237 -19.25 -6.40 -30.90
CA ASP A 237 -17.87 -6.47 -31.40
C ASP A 237 -16.92 -7.24 -30.46
N LEU A 238 -17.47 -7.85 -29.39
CA LEU A 238 -16.76 -8.57 -28.34
C LEU A 238 -15.81 -7.70 -27.50
N ILE A 239 -16.06 -6.39 -27.46
CA ILE A 239 -15.32 -5.45 -26.62
C ILE A 239 -16.13 -5.16 -25.35
N TRP A 240 -15.45 -5.16 -24.21
CA TRP A 240 -16.04 -4.72 -22.95
C TRP A 240 -16.06 -3.20 -22.89
N ARG A 241 -17.23 -2.61 -22.61
CA ARG A 241 -17.37 -1.16 -22.42
C ARG A 241 -18.02 -0.84 -21.08
N GLY A 242 -17.46 0.16 -20.41
CA GLY A 242 -18.04 0.73 -19.20
C GLY A 242 -19.43 1.30 -19.46
N ILE A 243 -20.35 1.03 -18.55
CA ILE A 243 -21.67 1.65 -18.56
C ILE A 243 -21.55 3.06 -17.97
N ALA A 244 -22.14 4.05 -18.64
CA ALA A 244 -22.09 5.44 -18.21
C ALA A 244 -22.57 5.59 -16.74
N GLY A 245 -21.73 6.24 -15.92
CA GLY A 245 -21.99 6.46 -14.49
C GLY A 245 -21.83 5.22 -13.60
N GLN A 246 -21.31 4.11 -14.12
CA GLN A 246 -21.08 2.87 -13.37
C GLN A 246 -19.59 2.56 -13.20
N SER A 247 -18.76 3.59 -13.01
CA SER A 247 -17.31 3.50 -12.75
C SER A 247 -16.96 4.09 -11.38
N GLY A 248 -15.85 3.64 -10.77
CA GLY A 248 -15.42 4.13 -9.45
C GLY A 248 -16.40 3.77 -8.33
N LEU A 249 -17.12 2.66 -8.48
CA LEU A 249 -18.11 2.20 -7.51
C LEU A 249 -17.41 1.64 -6.28
N THR A 250 -17.87 1.96 -5.07
CA THR A 250 -17.31 1.47 -3.79
C THR A 250 -18.41 0.94 -2.86
N GLY A 251 -18.06 0.06 -1.92
CA GLY A 251 -18.99 -0.50 -0.93
C GLY A 251 -20.12 -1.33 -1.56
N SER A 252 -21.30 -1.33 -0.95
CA SER A 252 -22.47 -2.08 -1.42
C SER A 252 -23.23 -1.32 -2.51
N LYS A 253 -23.50 -1.97 -3.64
CA LYS A 253 -24.21 -1.39 -4.78
C LYS A 253 -25.32 -2.30 -5.32
N THR A 254 -26.30 -1.67 -5.94
CA THR A 254 -27.32 -2.32 -6.76
C THR A 254 -27.40 -1.60 -8.09
N PHE A 255 -27.17 -2.33 -9.17
CA PHE A 255 -27.34 -1.87 -10.54
C PHE A 255 -28.61 -2.47 -11.13
N THR A 256 -29.39 -1.66 -11.83
CA THR A 256 -30.66 -2.07 -12.43
C THR A 256 -30.72 -1.57 -13.87
N THR A 257 -31.08 -2.45 -14.80
CA THR A 257 -31.29 -2.09 -16.22
C THR A 257 -32.51 -2.81 -16.80
N PRO A 258 -33.31 -2.19 -17.69
CA PRO A 258 -34.44 -2.87 -18.32
C PRO A 258 -33.98 -4.08 -19.14
N LEU A 259 -34.66 -5.23 -19.06
CA LEU A 259 -34.31 -6.45 -19.82
C LEU A 259 -34.31 -6.21 -21.34
N ALA A 260 -35.25 -5.41 -21.84
CA ALA A 260 -35.36 -5.11 -23.27
C ALA A 260 -34.20 -4.26 -23.81
N ALA A 261 -33.58 -3.41 -22.98
CA ALA A 261 -32.41 -2.60 -23.32
C ALA A 261 -31.08 -3.21 -22.82
N GLY A 262 -31.19 -4.15 -21.88
CA GLY A 262 -30.12 -4.75 -21.10
C GLY A 262 -29.80 -6.19 -21.48
N ALA A 263 -30.38 -6.75 -22.55
CA ALA A 263 -29.91 -8.03 -23.08
C ALA A 263 -28.41 -7.94 -23.41
N GLY A 264 -27.61 -8.81 -22.80
CA GLY A 264 -26.16 -8.82 -22.94
C GLY A 264 -25.47 -9.52 -21.79
N ILE A 265 -24.15 -9.66 -21.89
CA ILE A 265 -23.30 -10.18 -20.82
C ILE A 265 -22.72 -8.98 -20.07
N PHE A 266 -22.82 -9.00 -18.75
CA PHE A 266 -22.24 -7.97 -17.88
C PHE A 266 -21.09 -8.58 -17.08
N ARG A 267 -20.08 -7.76 -16.79
CA ARG A 267 -19.06 -8.09 -15.79
C ARG A 267 -18.84 -6.93 -14.83
N LEU A 268 -18.27 -7.26 -13.69
CA LEU A 268 -17.81 -6.30 -12.70
C LEU A 268 -16.28 -6.31 -12.73
N ALA A 269 -15.69 -5.25 -13.27
CA ALA A 269 -14.23 -5.09 -13.32
C ALA A 269 -13.78 -4.38 -12.03
N ALA A 270 -13.32 -5.16 -11.06
CA ALA A 270 -12.80 -4.67 -9.79
C ALA A 270 -11.30 -4.37 -9.89
N ARG A 271 -10.86 -3.32 -9.18
CA ARG A 271 -9.46 -2.90 -9.07
C ARG A 271 -9.21 -2.21 -7.74
N GLU A 272 -7.95 -2.03 -7.40
CA GLU A 272 -7.53 -1.26 -6.23
C GLU A 272 -8.02 0.19 -6.34
N LYS A 273 -8.52 0.71 -5.23
CA LYS A 273 -8.79 2.12 -5.04
C LYS A 273 -7.66 2.68 -4.19
N LEU A 274 -6.81 3.50 -4.81
CA LEU A 274 -5.74 4.20 -4.11
C LEU A 274 -6.20 5.58 -3.66
N THR A 275 -5.88 5.93 -2.42
CA THR A 275 -6.03 7.28 -1.88
C THR A 275 -4.66 7.95 -1.95
N LEU A 276 -4.56 8.97 -2.79
CA LEU A 276 -3.36 9.82 -2.87
C LEU A 276 -3.27 10.65 -1.59
N VAL A 277 -2.13 10.56 -0.91
CA VAL A 277 -1.82 11.39 0.24
C VAL A 277 -1.53 12.81 -0.28
N THR A 278 -2.31 13.77 0.19
CA THR A 278 -2.16 15.19 -0.17
C THR A 278 -1.71 15.93 1.07
N SER A 279 -0.47 16.41 1.10
CA SER A 279 -0.01 17.30 2.16
C SER A 279 -0.77 18.64 2.07
N PRO A 280 -1.24 19.20 3.21
CA PRO A 280 -1.99 20.46 3.24
C PRO A 280 -1.15 21.70 2.88
#